data_AF-A0A6J4XN27-F1
#
_entry.id   AF-A0A6J4XN27-F1
#
_cell.length_a   1.000
_cell.length_b   1.000
_cell.length_c   1.000
_cell.angle_alpha   90.00
_cell.angle_beta   90.00
_cell.angle_gamma   90.00
#
_symmetry.space_group_name_H-M   'P 1'
#
loop_
_entity.id
_entity.type
_entity.pdbx_description
1 polymer ?
#
loop_
_entity_poly.entity_id
_entity_poly.type
_entity_poly.pdbx_seq_one_letter_code
_entity_poly.pdbx_strand_id
1 'polypeptide(L)' 'MIPSSDNVESLLKQPRVLVLSEEDGFLTIYRKVCGKFPVRGNLVPDAHLAAFLLQYGAE' A
#
# COMPACT_ATOMS: atom_id res chain seq x y z
N MET A 1 17.08 -17.03 -18.64
CA MET A 1 16.67 -15.96 -17.70
C MET A 1 15.25 -15.58 -18.09
N ILE A 2 14.28 -15.84 -17.22
CA ILE A 2 12.91 -15.35 -17.45
C ILE A 2 12.98 -13.82 -17.31
N PRO A 3 12.48 -13.02 -18.27
CA PRO A 3 12.42 -11.57 -18.15
C PRO A 3 11.71 -11.20 -16.84
N SER A 4 12.21 -10.18 -16.13
CA SER A 4 11.60 -9.73 -14.87
C SER A 4 10.13 -9.34 -15.04
N SER A 5 9.71 -8.94 -16.25
CA SER A 5 8.31 -8.66 -16.61
C SER A 5 7.40 -9.88 -16.49
N ASP A 6 7.83 -11.05 -16.96
CA ASP A 6 7.00 -12.26 -17.01
C ASP A 6 6.69 -12.76 -15.59
N ASN A 7 7.62 -12.56 -14.66
CA ASN A 7 7.40 -12.86 -13.24
C ASN A 7 6.35 -11.94 -12.62
N VAL A 8 6.39 -10.64 -12.94
CA VAL A 8 5.39 -9.68 -12.46
C VAL A 8 4.02 -10.02 -13.03
N GLU A 9 3.92 -10.29 -14.34
CA GLU A 9 2.66 -10.69 -14.97
C GLU A 9 2.08 -11.98 -14.38
N SER A 10 2.92 -12.96 -14.08
CA SER A 10 2.49 -14.22 -13.44
C SER A 10 1.98 -13.98 -12.02
N LEU A 11 2.64 -13.10 -11.26
CA LEU A 11 2.22 -12.71 -9.92
C LEU A 11 0.84 -12.03 -9.94
N LEU A 12 0.63 -11.09 -10.86
CA LEU A 12 -0.63 -10.34 -10.99
C LEU A 12 -1.84 -11.23 -11.36
N LYS A 13 -1.60 -12.42 -11.93
CA LYS A 13 -2.66 -13.39 -12.28
C LYS A 13 -3.12 -14.25 -11.09
N GLN A 14 -2.48 -14.16 -9.92
CA GLN A 14 -2.83 -14.98 -8.76
C GLN A 14 -4.10 -14.46 -8.06
N PRO A 15 -5.02 -15.33 -7.61
CA PRO A 15 -6.34 -14.95 -7.08
C PRO A 15 -6.32 -14.19 -5.75
N ARG A 16 -5.16 -14.01 -5.13
CA ARG A 16 -4.98 -13.29 -3.86
C ARG A 16 -3.96 -12.16 -3.95
N VAL A 17 -3.57 -11.80 -5.17
CA VAL A 17 -2.68 -10.67 -5.43
C VAL A 17 -3.55 -9.49 -5.85
N LEU A 18 -3.39 -8.39 -5.13
CA LEU A 18 -4.05 -7.13 -5.44
C LEU A 18 -2.97 -6.06 -5.60
N VAL A 19 -3.08 -5.27 -6.66
CA VAL A 19 -2.29 -4.05 -6.83
C VAL A 19 -3.00 -2.94 -6.08
N LEU A 20 -2.31 -2.32 -5.14
CA LEU A 20 -2.82 -1.19 -4.38
C LEU A 20 -2.30 0.11 -5.01
N SER A 21 -3.22 1.02 -5.28
CA SER A 21 -2.94 2.40 -5.67
C SER A 21 -3.54 3.37 -4.67
N GLU A 22 -3.01 4.60 -4.64
CA GLU A 22 -3.63 5.69 -3.89
C GLU A 22 -4.96 6.03 -4.59
N GLU A 23 -6.07 5.63 -3.98
CA GLU A 23 -7.40 5.99 -4.48
C GLU A 23 -7.87 7.31 -3.87
N ASP A 24 -8.97 7.86 -4.40
CA ASP A 24 -9.62 9.04 -3.83
C ASP A 24 -9.84 8.90 -2.32
N GLY A 25 -9.45 9.94 -1.58
CA GLY A 25 -9.50 9.96 -0.12
C GLY A 25 -8.26 9.38 0.59
N PHE A 26 -7.29 8.82 -0.13
CA PHE A 26 -6.05 8.28 0.45
C PHE A 26 -5.36 9.29 1.37
N LEU A 27 -5.16 10.54 0.90
CA LEU A 27 -4.46 11.57 1.67
C LEU A 27 -5.13 11.87 3.02
N THR A 28 -6.46 11.77 3.10
CA THR A 28 -7.21 11.94 4.35
C THR A 28 -6.92 10.82 5.33
N ILE A 29 -6.89 9.56 4.85
CA ILE A 29 -6.55 8.39 5.65
C ILE A 29 -5.09 8.47 6.11
N TYR A 30 -4.18 8.80 5.19
CA TYR A 30 -2.76 8.94 5.49
C TYR A 30 -2.48 10.01 6.55
N ARG A 31 -3.13 11.19 6.45
CA ARG A 31 -3.07 12.22 7.50
C ARG A 31 -3.58 11.72 8.84
N LYS A 32 -4.66 10.94 8.85
CA LYS A 32 -5.19 10.32 10.08
C LYS A 32 -4.19 9.34 10.70
N VAL A 33 -3.50 8.53 9.89
CA VAL A 33 -2.43 7.62 10.37
C VAL A 33 -1.27 8.43 10.95
N CYS A 34 -0.77 9.42 10.22
CA CYS A 34 0.30 10.31 10.68
C CYS A 34 -0.08 11.13 11.92
N GLY A 35 -1.36 11.37 12.17
CA GLY A 35 -1.83 12.04 13.39
C GLY A 35 -1.77 11.17 14.65
N LYS A 36 -1.64 9.84 14.53
CA LYS A 36 -1.60 8.92 15.68
C LYS A 36 -0.20 8.75 16.27
N PHE A 37 0.85 9.01 15.50
CA PHE A 37 2.24 8.79 15.88
C PHE A 37 3.13 9.89 15.29
N PRO A 38 4.29 10.22 15.87
CA PRO A 38 5.25 11.15 15.26
C PRO A 38 5.98 10.48 14.08
N VAL A 39 5.28 10.35 12.95
CA VAL A 39 5.77 9.73 11.72
C VAL A 39 6.89 10.56 11.12
N ARG A 40 8.10 9.97 11.03
CA ARG A 40 9.30 10.56 10.44
C ARG A 40 10.30 9.48 10.03
N GLY A 41 11.17 9.80 9.07
CA GLY A 41 12.19 8.87 8.58
C GLY A 41 11.55 7.57 8.08
N ASN A 42 12.01 6.44 8.60
CA ASN A 42 11.55 5.11 8.18
C ASN A 42 10.09 4.82 8.52
N LEU A 43 9.43 5.62 9.36
CA LEU A 43 8.00 5.47 9.63
C LEU A 43 7.11 6.03 8.51
N VAL A 44 7.65 6.84 7.59
CA VAL A 44 6.87 7.43 6.48
C VAL A 44 6.31 6.33 5.55
N PRO A 45 7.12 5.37 5.06
CA PRO A 45 6.61 4.21 4.33
C PRO A 45 5.65 3.34 5.15
N ASP A 46 5.91 3.14 6.44
CA ASP A 46 5.03 2.31 7.30
C ASP A 46 3.65 2.95 7.46
N ALA A 47 3.60 4.27 7.63
CA ALA A 47 2.35 5.02 7.69
C ALA A 47 1.61 5.00 6.34
N HIS A 48 2.34 4.98 5.23
CA HIS A 48 1.78 4.87 3.87
C HIS A 48 1.14 3.50 3.66
N LEU A 49 1.85 2.42 4.04
CA LEU A 49 1.32 1.05 4.04
C LEU A 49 0.11 0.90 4.96
N ALA A 50 0.15 1.46 6.18
CA ALA A 50 -0.99 1.44 7.09
C ALA A 50 -2.21 2.19 6.51
N ALA A 51 -1.99 3.27 5.76
CA ALA A 51 -3.07 3.97 5.07
C ALA A 51 -3.68 3.12 3.94
N PHE A 52 -2.86 2.37 3.18
CA PHE A 52 -3.37 1.39 2.22
C PHE A 52 -4.19 0.30 2.89
N LEU A 53 -3.67 -0.32 3.96
CA LEU A 53 -4.39 -1.36 4.69
C LEU A 53 -5.77 -0.87 5.16
N LEU A 54 -5.85 0.37 5.66
CA LEU A 54 -7.12 0.99 6.04
C LEU A 54 -8.04 1.32 4.85
N GLN A 55 -7.49 1.79 3.73
CA GLN A 55 -8.28 2.12 2.53
C GLN A 55 -8.91 0.88 1.89
N TYR A 56 -8.22 -0.26 1.95
CA TYR A 56 -8.63 -1.51 1.31
C TYR A 56 -9.27 -2.53 2.27
N GLY A 57 -9.54 -2.15 3.52
CA GLY A 57 -10.40 -2.91 4.43
C GLY A 57 -9.72 -3.97 5.29
N ALA A 58 -8.44 -3.80 5.64
CA ALA A 58 -7.88 -4.51 6.78
C ALA A 58 -8.42 -3.87 8.06
N GLU A 59 -9.45 -4.48 8.66
CA GLU A 59 -9.97 -4.14 10.00
C GLU A 59 -9.03 -4.64 11.11
#